data_AF-A0A1Q8LEM9-F1
#
_entry.id   AF-A0A1Q8LEM9-F1
#
_cell.length_a   1.000
_cell.length_b   1.000
_cell.length_c   1.000
_cell.angle_alpha   90.00
_cell.angle_beta   90.00
_cell.angle_gamma   90.00
#
_symmetry.space_group_name_H-M   'P 1'
#
loop_
_entity.id
_entity.type
_entity.pdbx_description
1 polymer ?
#
loop_
_entity_poly.entity_id
_entity_poly.type
_entity_poly.pdbx_seq_one_letter_code
_entity_poly.pdbx_strand_id
1 'polypeptide(L)'
;MIRRSPTTPSRDRRLAVGLAGLLGTAAVLHAVRPEPFDSIVPRSLPGEPRFWTYASGLAEGAVAAAVALPRTRRAGGWAAAALFAAVFPANVSMALHWNRKAPLYRAIGWGRLPLQVPLVLWALRIARSAPRG
;
A
#
# COMPACT_ATOMS: atom_id res chain seq x y z
N MET A 1 -12.75 30.27 12.66
CA MET A 1 -11.89 30.12 11.46
C MET A 1 -10.58 29.45 11.88
N ILE A 2 -10.43 28.12 11.68
CA ILE A 2 -9.19 27.41 12.08
C ILE A 2 -8.14 27.60 10.98
N ARG A 3 -7.16 28.45 11.24
CA ARG A 3 -6.00 28.69 10.37
C ARG A 3 -5.15 27.42 10.36
N ARG A 4 -5.13 26.68 9.25
CA ARG A 4 -4.19 25.56 9.08
C ARG A 4 -2.78 26.15 9.01
N SER A 5 -1.93 25.82 9.98
CA SER A 5 -0.51 26.19 9.96
C SER A 5 0.14 25.67 8.67
N PRO A 6 1.00 26.45 7.98
CA PRO A 6 1.68 25.98 6.78
C PRO A 6 2.58 24.80 7.17
N THR A 7 2.26 23.59 6.68
CA THR A 7 3.14 22.43 6.84
C THR A 7 4.43 22.71 6.08
N THR A 8 5.56 22.66 6.77
CA THR A 8 6.89 22.93 6.21
C THR A 8 7.18 21.91 5.08
N PRO A 9 7.65 22.34 3.89
CA PRO A 9 7.90 21.45 2.73
C PRO A 9 8.74 20.21 3.03
N SER A 10 9.59 20.27 4.06
CA SER A 10 10.44 19.16 4.52
C SER A 10 9.65 17.99 5.12
N ARG A 11 8.54 18.25 5.83
CA ARG A 11 7.72 17.19 6.45
C ARG A 11 6.92 16.42 5.41
N ASP A 12 6.30 17.13 4.47
CA ASP A 12 5.50 16.50 3.41
C ASP A 12 6.39 15.68 2.46
N ARG A 13 7.63 16.14 2.21
CA ARG A 13 8.64 15.34 1.50
C ARG A 13 9.01 14.06 2.25
N ARG A 14 9.26 14.13 3.57
CA ARG A 14 9.59 12.95 4.38
C ARG A 14 8.45 11.93 4.39
N LEU A 15 7.21 12.39 4.52
CA LEU A 15 6.03 11.53 4.45
C LEU A 15 5.92 10.85 3.08
N ALA A 16 6.11 11.58 1.98
CA ALA A 16 6.06 11.01 0.65
C ALA A 16 7.18 9.99 0.40
N VAL A 17 8.42 10.32 0.79
CA VAL A 17 9.57 9.41 0.67
C VAL A 17 9.36 8.14 1.51
N GLY A 18 8.84 8.27 2.72
CA GLY A 18 8.53 7.11 3.57
C GLY A 18 7.50 6.18 2.93
N LEU A 19 6.41 6.74 2.38
CA LEU A 19 5.37 5.91 1.74
C LEU A 19 5.88 5.29 0.43
N ALA A 20 6.64 6.04 -0.36
CA ALA A 20 7.27 5.54 -1.57
C ALA A 20 8.26 4.42 -1.27
N GLY A 21 9.06 4.54 -0.20
CA GLY A 21 9.98 3.50 0.25
C GLY A 21 9.25 2.23 0.69
N LEU A 22 8.14 2.36 1.42
CA LEU A 22 7.29 1.24 1.83
C LEU A 22 6.72 0.50 0.62
N LEU A 23 6.07 1.23 -0.31
CA LEU A 23 5.48 0.66 -1.52
C LEU A 23 6.55 0.07 -2.46
N GLY A 24 7.68 0.74 -2.63
CA GLY A 24 8.78 0.25 -3.46
C GLY A 24 9.42 -1.02 -2.89
N THR A 25 9.55 -1.11 -1.56
CA THR A 25 10.03 -2.35 -0.92
C THR A 25 9.03 -3.49 -1.12
N ALA A 26 7.73 -3.22 -0.99
CA ALA A 26 6.69 -4.20 -1.26
C ALA A 26 6.72 -4.67 -2.73
N ALA A 27 6.87 -3.75 -3.68
CA ALA A 27 7.00 -4.07 -5.11
C ALA A 27 8.21 -4.98 -5.40
N VAL A 28 9.36 -4.69 -4.79
CA VAL A 28 10.55 -5.55 -4.90
C VAL A 28 10.27 -6.92 -4.31
N LEU A 29 9.65 -7.02 -3.13
CA LEU A 29 9.31 -8.30 -2.51
C LEU A 29 8.35 -9.14 -3.37
N HIS A 30 7.36 -8.52 -4.01
CA HIS A 30 6.50 -9.21 -4.99
C HIS A 30 7.31 -9.78 -6.16
N ALA A 31 8.39 -9.12 -6.59
CA ALA A 31 9.22 -9.62 -7.68
C ALA A 31 10.19 -10.73 -7.23
N VAL A 32 10.87 -10.55 -6.09
CA VAL A 32 11.97 -11.44 -5.66
C VAL A 32 11.54 -12.60 -4.77
N ARG A 33 10.41 -12.47 -4.06
CA ARG A 33 9.81 -13.53 -3.22
C ARG A 33 8.29 -13.55 -3.37
N PRO A 34 7.78 -13.97 -4.53
CA PRO A 34 6.35 -13.93 -4.82
C PRO A 34 5.51 -14.99 -4.07
N GLU A 35 6.09 -16.11 -3.61
CA GLU A 35 5.36 -17.27 -3.04
C GLU A 35 4.45 -16.92 -1.85
N PRO A 36 4.86 -16.09 -0.87
CA PRO A 36 3.97 -15.68 0.21
C PRO A 36 2.77 -14.88 -0.30
N PHE A 37 2.94 -14.09 -1.36
CA PHE A 37 1.90 -13.25 -1.95
C PHE A 37 0.92 -14.09 -2.79
N ASP A 38 1.42 -15.05 -3.56
CA ASP A 38 0.58 -16.01 -4.30
C ASP A 38 -0.38 -16.74 -3.37
N SER A 39 0.11 -17.13 -2.18
CA SER A 39 -0.68 -17.87 -1.20
C SER A 39 -1.87 -17.10 -0.63
N ILE A 40 -1.92 -15.78 -0.85
CA ILE A 40 -2.95 -14.88 -0.34
C ILE A 40 -3.85 -14.30 -1.43
N VAL A 41 -3.53 -14.55 -2.70
CA VAL A 41 -4.40 -14.16 -3.82
C VAL A 41 -5.75 -14.87 -3.65
N PRO A 42 -6.87 -14.14 -3.65
CA PRO A 42 -8.20 -14.75 -3.56
C PRO A 42 -8.44 -15.76 -4.68
N ARG A 43 -8.92 -16.96 -4.34
CA ARG A 43 -9.27 -18.00 -5.32
C ARG A 43 -10.41 -17.60 -6.27
N SER A 44 -11.12 -16.52 -5.95
CA SER A 44 -12.16 -15.95 -6.80
C SER A 44 -11.63 -15.17 -8.00
N LEU A 45 -10.34 -14.83 -8.04
CA LEU A 45 -9.72 -14.17 -9.19
C LEU A 45 -9.37 -15.21 -10.26
N PRO A 46 -9.66 -14.93 -11.55
CA PRO A 46 -9.33 -15.83 -12.64
C PRO A 46 -7.82 -15.88 -12.90
N GLY A 47 -7.32 -17.02 -13.39
CA GLY A 47 -5.92 -17.19 -13.79
C GLY A 47 -4.99 -17.60 -12.65
N GLU A 48 -3.68 -17.49 -12.91
CA GLU A 48 -2.65 -17.93 -11.97
C GLU A 48 -2.42 -16.88 -10.86
N PRO A 49 -2.31 -17.27 -9.58
CA PRO A 49 -1.94 -16.35 -8.48
C PRO A 49 -0.69 -15.53 -8.77
N ARG A 50 0.32 -16.14 -9.42
CA ARG A 50 1.59 -15.51 -9.77
C ARG A 50 1.41 -14.27 -10.65
N PHE A 51 0.47 -14.32 -11.60
CA PHE A 51 0.15 -13.17 -12.44
C PHE A 51 -0.33 -11.98 -11.60
N TRP A 52 -1.26 -12.23 -10.68
CA TRP A 52 -1.81 -11.19 -9.80
C TRP A 52 -0.77 -10.64 -8.83
N THR A 53 0.13 -11.48 -8.34
CA THR A 53 1.28 -11.07 -7.51
C THR A 53 2.18 -10.08 -8.27
N TYR A 54 2.55 -10.37 -9.51
CA TYR A 54 3.37 -9.46 -10.30
C TYR A 54 2.62 -8.20 -10.75
N ALA A 55 1.35 -8.32 -11.12
CA ALA A 55 0.52 -7.17 -11.47
C ALA A 55 0.37 -6.21 -10.28
N SER A 56 0.15 -6.75 -9.07
CA SER A 56 0.15 -6.01 -7.80
C SER A 56 1.49 -5.32 -7.56
N GLY A 57 2.61 -6.04 -7.68
CA GLY A 57 3.94 -5.48 -7.50
C GLY A 57 4.27 -4.35 -8.48
N LEU A 58 3.85 -4.48 -9.75
CA LEU A 58 4.00 -3.42 -10.74
C LEU A 58 3.16 -2.18 -10.38
N ALA A 59 1.91 -2.39 -9.94
CA ALA A 59 1.05 -1.29 -9.49
C ALA A 59 1.64 -0.58 -8.27
N GLU A 60 2.14 -1.31 -7.27
CA GLU A 60 2.83 -0.75 -6.10
C GLU A 60 4.06 0.07 -6.51
N GLY A 61 4.88 -0.45 -7.44
CA GLY A 61 6.06 0.25 -7.95
C GLY A 61 5.71 1.55 -8.68
N ALA A 62 4.67 1.52 -9.53
CA ALA A 62 4.18 2.70 -10.24
C ALA A 62 3.65 3.77 -9.26
N VAL A 63 2.90 3.35 -8.24
CA VAL A 63 2.40 4.26 -7.19
C VAL A 63 3.55 4.82 -6.36
N ALA A 64 4.55 4.01 -6.01
CA ALA A 64 5.75 4.45 -5.29
C ALA A 64 6.47 5.58 -6.05
N ALA A 65 6.71 5.37 -7.34
CA ALA A 65 7.32 6.39 -8.21
C ALA A 65 6.46 7.66 -8.30
N ALA A 66 5.14 7.50 -8.47
CA ALA A 66 4.21 8.62 -8.54
C ALA A 66 4.17 9.45 -7.25
N VAL A 67 4.27 8.83 -6.07
CA VAL A 67 4.33 9.50 -4.76
C VAL A 67 5.66 10.22 -4.56
N ALA A 68 6.77 9.62 -5.00
CA ALA A 68 8.11 10.18 -4.84
C ALA A 68 8.28 11.50 -5.61
N LEU A 69 7.78 11.55 -6.84
CA LEU A 69 7.90 12.70 -7.74
C LEU A 69 6.94 13.85 -7.34
N PRO A 70 7.44 15.08 -7.06
CA PRO A 70 6.59 16.19 -6.62
C PRO A 70 5.43 16.51 -7.57
N ARG A 71 5.66 16.40 -8.89
CA ARG A 71 4.66 16.69 -9.94
C ARG A 71 3.48 15.74 -9.93
N THR A 72 3.69 14.46 -9.60
CA THR A 72 2.65 13.43 -9.61
C THR A 72 2.16 13.05 -8.22
N ARG A 73 2.79 13.57 -7.16
CA ARG A 73 2.57 13.17 -5.76
C ARG A 73 1.10 13.20 -5.35
N ARG A 74 0.35 14.19 -5.82
CA ARG A 74 -1.08 14.31 -5.54
C ARG A 74 -1.86 13.10 -6.07
N ALA A 75 -1.65 12.77 -7.35
CA ALA A 75 -2.26 11.60 -7.97
C ALA A 75 -1.74 10.30 -7.34
N GLY A 76 -0.44 10.21 -7.06
CA GLY A 76 0.17 9.06 -6.38
C GLY A 76 -0.43 8.81 -4.99
N GLY A 77 -0.72 9.85 -4.21
CA GLY A 77 -1.37 9.70 -2.91
C GLY A 77 -2.81 9.16 -3.02
N TRP A 78 -3.58 9.61 -4.02
CA TRP A 78 -4.91 9.05 -4.29
C TRP A 78 -4.83 7.59 -4.77
N ALA A 79 -3.90 7.31 -5.68
CA ALA A 79 -3.67 5.96 -6.19
C ALA A 79 -3.23 5.00 -5.06
N ALA A 80 -2.38 5.44 -4.14
CA ALA A 80 -2.00 4.66 -2.97
C ALA A 80 -3.19 4.36 -2.05
N ALA A 81 -4.05 5.35 -1.78
CA ALA A 81 -5.26 5.14 -0.99
C ALA A 81 -6.21 4.12 -1.65
N ALA A 82 -6.41 4.24 -2.97
CA ALA A 82 -7.22 3.31 -3.74
C ALA A 82 -6.61 1.90 -3.75
N LEU A 83 -5.29 1.78 -3.93
CA LEU A 83 -4.56 0.51 -3.90
C LEU A 83 -4.72 -0.19 -2.56
N PHE A 84 -4.51 0.53 -1.44
CA PHE A 84 -4.69 -0.05 -0.11
C PHE A 84 -6.13 -0.55 0.10
N ALA A 85 -7.13 0.24 -0.26
CA ALA A 85 -8.52 -0.19 -0.19
C ALA A 85 -8.80 -1.44 -1.07
N ALA A 86 -8.24 -1.49 -2.28
CA ALA A 86 -8.43 -2.60 -3.21
C ALA A 86 -7.80 -3.92 -2.71
N VAL A 87 -6.67 -3.86 -2.00
CA VAL A 87 -6.02 -5.06 -1.44
C VAL A 87 -6.56 -5.47 -0.07
N PHE A 88 -7.46 -4.69 0.53
CA PHE A 88 -8.06 -5.01 1.83
C PHE A 88 -8.81 -6.36 1.85
N PRO A 89 -9.68 -6.69 0.86
CA PRO A 89 -10.34 -8.01 0.81
C PRO A 89 -9.37 -9.19 0.72
N ALA A 90 -8.23 -9.02 0.03
CA ALA A 90 -7.18 -10.04 -0.03
C ALA A 90 -6.52 -10.22 1.35
N ASN A 91 -6.24 -9.13 2.07
CA ASN A 91 -5.71 -9.19 3.43
C ASN A 91 -6.68 -9.84 4.43
N VAL A 92 -7.99 -9.59 4.31
CA VAL A 92 -9.02 -10.27 5.11
C VAL A 92 -9.03 -11.77 4.81
N SER A 93 -9.04 -12.12 3.52
CA SER A 93 -8.98 -13.52 3.08
C SER A 93 -7.74 -14.23 3.63
N MET A 94 -6.58 -13.59 3.57
CA MET A 94 -5.34 -14.08 4.18
C MET A 94 -5.47 -14.30 5.68
N ALA A 95 -5.99 -13.32 6.44
CA ALA A 95 -6.15 -13.42 7.89
C ALA A 95 -7.02 -14.62 8.29
N LEU A 96 -8.11 -14.85 7.55
CA LEU A 96 -8.98 -16.01 7.73
C LEU A 96 -8.25 -17.33 7.43
N HIS A 97 -7.55 -17.42 6.29
CA HIS A 97 -6.79 -18.62 5.92
C HIS A 97 -5.64 -18.91 6.89
N TRP A 98 -4.95 -17.87 7.36
CA TRP A 98 -3.81 -17.99 8.25
C TRP A 98 -4.21 -18.26 9.70
N ASN A 99 -5.51 -18.16 10.05
CA ASN A 99 -6.00 -18.42 11.40
C ASN A 99 -5.68 -19.84 11.91
N ARG A 100 -5.41 -20.80 11.02
CA ARG A 100 -5.01 -22.18 11.34
C ARG A 100 -3.50 -22.44 11.27
N LYS A 101 -2.68 -21.44 10.89
CA LYS A 101 -1.22 -21.55 10.81
C LYS A 101 -0.55 -21.26 12.17
N ALA A 102 0.78 -21.37 12.22
CA ALA A 102 1.56 -21.08 13.42
C ALA A 102 1.27 -19.66 13.97
N PRO A 103 1.44 -19.42 15.29
CA PRO A 103 1.02 -18.18 15.96
C PRO A 103 1.54 -16.89 15.30
N LEU A 104 2.77 -16.91 14.78
CA LEU A 104 3.36 -15.77 14.06
C LEU A 104 2.55 -15.37 12.82
N TYR A 105 2.17 -16.33 11.98
CA TYR A 105 1.36 -16.05 10.79
C TYR A 105 -0.02 -15.52 11.17
N ARG A 106 -0.64 -16.09 12.20
CA ARG A 106 -1.94 -15.59 12.72
C ARG A 106 -1.82 -14.12 13.16
N ALA A 107 -0.78 -13.80 13.93
CA ALA A 107 -0.53 -12.44 14.39
C ALA A 107 -0.30 -11.46 13.22
N ILE A 108 0.48 -11.86 12.20
CA ILE A 108 0.72 -11.04 11.00
C ILE A 108 -0.58 -10.81 10.23
N GLY A 109 -1.36 -11.87 10.00
CA GLY A 109 -2.62 -11.81 9.25
C GLY A 109 -3.60 -10.82 9.88
N TRP A 110 -3.87 -10.99 11.17
CA TRP A 110 -4.79 -10.11 11.90
C TRP A 110 -4.23 -8.72 12.13
N GLY A 111 -2.93 -8.58 12.38
CA GLY A 111 -2.28 -7.28 12.61
C GLY A 111 -2.24 -6.37 11.38
N ARG A 112 -2.24 -6.95 10.17
CA ARG A 112 -2.29 -6.18 8.92
C ARG A 112 -3.61 -5.45 8.69
N LEU A 113 -4.73 -5.97 9.21
CA LEU A 113 -6.06 -5.37 9.01
C LEU A 113 -6.20 -3.99 9.68
N PRO A 114 -5.89 -3.79 10.97
CA PRO A 114 -5.94 -2.46 11.56
C PRO A 114 -4.85 -1.53 11.00
N LEU A 115 -3.71 -2.08 10.55
CA LEU A 115 -2.62 -1.29 9.95
C LEU A 115 -3.00 -0.66 8.60
N GLN A 116 -4.01 -1.18 7.91
CA GLN A 116 -4.51 -0.59 6.67
C GLN A 116 -5.06 0.83 6.87
N VAL A 117 -5.74 1.10 7.99
CA VAL A 117 -6.33 2.42 8.28
C VAL A 117 -5.27 3.53 8.30
N PRO A 118 -4.18 3.45 9.09
CA PRO A 118 -3.15 4.49 9.07
C PRO A 118 -2.45 4.61 7.71
N LEU A 119 -2.30 3.52 6.93
CA LEU A 119 -1.72 3.58 5.58
C LEU A 119 -2.60 4.37 4.61
N VAL A 120 -3.92 4.13 4.62
CA VAL A 120 -4.88 4.91 3.83
C VAL A 120 -4.87 6.38 4.25
N LEU A 121 -4.89 6.66 5.56
CA LEU A 121 -4.84 8.04 6.07
C LEU A 121 -3.53 8.75 5.69
N TRP A 122 -2.41 8.05 5.69
CA TRP A 122 -1.11 8.57 5.25
C TRP A 122 -1.14 8.93 3.77
N ALA A 123 -1.65 8.04 2.91
CA ALA A 123 -1.82 8.28 1.49
C ALA A 123 -2.73 9.48 1.20
N LEU A 124 -3.88 9.56 1.87
CA LEU A 124 -4.82 10.69 1.75
C LEU A 124 -4.19 12.01 2.23
N ARG A 125 -3.38 11.98 3.28
CA ARG A 125 -2.64 13.17 3.73
C ARG A 125 -1.67 13.66 2.67
N ILE A 126 -0.90 12.76 2.06
CA ILE A 126 0.01 13.11 0.95
C ILE A 126 -0.78 13.72 -0.22
N ALA A 127 -1.90 13.10 -0.60
CA ALA A 127 -2.74 13.57 -1.70
C ALA A 127 -3.30 14.98 -1.45
N ARG A 128 -3.68 15.29 -0.21
CA ARG A 128 -4.29 16.59 0.17
C ARG A 128 -3.25 17.69 0.41
N SER A 129 -2.03 17.34 0.83
CA SER A 129 -0.95 18.30 1.07
C SER A 129 -0.19 18.67 -0.22
N ALA A 130 -0.25 17.84 -1.25
CA ALA A 130 0.41 18.11 -2.52
C ALA A 130 -0.26 19.29 -3.26
N PRO A 131 0.53 20.22 -3.85
CA PRO A 131 -0.02 21.30 -4.67
C PRO A 131 -0.92 20.78 -5.79
N ARG A 132 -1.94 21.56 -6.17
CA ARG A 132 -2.63 21.34 -7.45
C ARG A 132 -1.64 21.75 -8.54
N GLY A 133 -1.26 20.79 -9.38
CA GLY A 133 -0.47 21.05 -10.59
C GLY A 133 -1.28 21.86 -11.59
#